data_AF-X1K626-F1
#
_entry.id   AF-X1K626-F1
#
_cell.length_a   1.000
_cell.length_b   1.000
_cell.length_c   1.000
_cell.angle_alpha   90.00
_cell.angle_beta   90.00
_cell.angle_gamma   90.00
#
_symmetry.space_group_name_H-M   'P 1'
#
loop_
_entity.id
_entity.type
_entity.pdbx_description
1 polymer ?
#
loop_
_entity_poly.entity_id
_entity_poly.type
_entity_poly.pdbx_seq_one_letter_code
_entity_poly.pdbx_strand_id
1 'polypeptide(L)'
;MKILLFRLLKICGIALLILLIGLIVFIFFTGPKLPANTDTIIENVLNTELPEFVKGKSGYVISDDHKIWYESITPKDSNKGVILLFMGMASDALMWPPTFIDKLVDSGYQVIRYDYRGTGQSDWVKDWQQKPYSV
;
A
#
# COMPACT_ATOMS: atom_id res chain seq x y z
N MET A 1 53.86 -12.57 21.45
CA MET A 1 52.57 -13.11 20.94
C MET A 1 51.45 -12.06 20.90
N LYS A 2 51.08 -11.41 22.02
CA LYS A 2 49.99 -10.40 22.06
C LYS A 2 50.16 -9.19 21.11
N ILE A 3 51.36 -8.61 21.02
CA ILE A 3 51.63 -7.45 20.15
C ILE A 3 51.43 -7.79 18.66
N LEU A 4 51.83 -9.00 18.24
CA LEU A 4 51.64 -9.49 16.88
C LEU A 4 50.14 -9.69 16.56
N LEU A 5 49.40 -10.26 17.51
CA LEU A 5 47.95 -10.45 17.42
C LEU A 5 47.19 -9.11 17.32
N PHE A 6 47.55 -8.10 18.12
CA PHE A 6 46.95 -6.76 18.03
C PHE A 6 47.25 -6.06 16.71
N ARG A 7 48.45 -6.24 16.14
CA ARG A 7 48.78 -5.72 14.80
C ARG A 7 47.97 -6.42 13.71
N LEU A 8 47.82 -7.74 13.79
CA LEU A 8 47.01 -8.52 12.85
C LEU A 8 45.53 -8.10 12.89
N LEU A 9 44.95 -7.96 14.08
CA LEU A 9 43.58 -7.49 14.28
C LEU A 9 43.34 -6.08 13.70
N LYS A 10 44.30 -5.16 13.87
CA LYS A 10 44.22 -3.82 13.25
C LYS A 10 44.23 -3.88 11.72
N ILE A 11 45.10 -4.71 11.14
CA ILE A 11 45.17 -4.88 9.68
C ILE A 11 43.86 -5.48 9.15
N CYS A 12 43.34 -6.52 9.80
CA CYS A 12 42.05 -7.11 9.44
C CYS A 12 40.89 -6.11 9.55
N GLY A 13 40.87 -5.29 10.60
CA GLY A 13 39.85 -4.25 10.78
C GLY A 13 39.91 -3.16 9.69
N ILE A 14 41.11 -2.71 9.33
CA ILE A 14 41.30 -1.75 8.23
C ILE A 14 40.88 -2.37 6.89
N ALA A 15 41.25 -3.63 6.63
CA ALA A 15 40.85 -4.33 5.41
C ALA A 15 39.32 -4.48 5.31
N LEU A 16 38.65 -4.83 6.42
CA LEU A 16 37.19 -4.92 6.48
C LEU A 16 36.52 -3.56 6.22
N LEU A 17 37.06 -2.48 6.78
CA LEU A 17 36.56 -1.13 6.56
C LEU A 17 36.69 -0.70 5.09
N ILE A 18 37.84 -0.98 4.46
CA ILE A 18 38.06 -0.72 3.03
C ILE A 18 37.05 -1.50 2.18
N LEU A 19 36.80 -2.76 2.54
CA LEU A 19 35.86 -3.61 1.82
C LEU A 19 34.41 -3.12 1.97
N LEU A 20 34.02 -2.67 3.16
CA LEU A 20 32.71 -2.02 3.40
C LEU A 20 32.57 -0.72 2.60
N ILE A 21 33.58 0.14 2.59
CA ILE A 21 33.57 1.37 1.79
C ILE A 21 33.48 1.04 0.29
N GLY A 22 34.27 0.07 -0.17
CA GLY A 22 34.23 -0.40 -1.56
C GLY A 22 32.87 -0.95 -1.94
N LEU A 23 32.21 -1.70 -1.06
CA LEU A 23 30.87 -2.22 -1.26
C LEU A 23 29.83 -1.09 -1.34
N ILE A 24 29.91 -0.10 -0.46
CA ILE A 24 29.03 1.08 -0.49
C ILE A 24 29.18 1.82 -1.82
N VAL A 25 30.42 2.13 -2.21
CA VAL A 25 30.73 2.78 -3.49
C VAL A 25 30.17 1.96 -4.66
N PHE A 26 30.43 0.64 -4.68
CA PHE A 26 29.90 -0.25 -5.71
C PHE A 26 28.37 -0.14 -5.82
N ILE A 27 27.64 -0.26 -4.72
CA ILE A 27 26.17 -0.14 -4.69
C ILE A 27 25.70 1.20 -5.27
N PHE A 28 26.34 2.32 -4.89
CA PHE A 28 25.99 3.64 -5.39
C PHE A 28 26.26 3.80 -6.89
N PHE A 29 27.32 3.20 -7.43
CA PHE A 29 27.68 3.30 -8.85
C PHE A 29 26.96 2.30 -9.76
N THR A 30 26.54 1.14 -9.24
CA THR A 30 25.80 0.12 -10.00
C THR A 30 24.29 0.19 -9.83
N GLY A 31 23.79 1.04 -8.93
CA GLY A 31 22.36 1.26 -8.76
C GLY A 31 21.70 1.78 -10.04
N PRO A 32 20.40 1.47 -10.25
CA PRO A 32 19.66 2.00 -11.39
C PRO A 32 19.66 3.54 -11.32
N LYS A 33 20.04 4.18 -12.43
CA LYS A 33 19.97 5.63 -12.55
C LYS A 33 18.57 6.03 -12.99
N LEU A 34 17.98 6.99 -12.29
CA LEU A 34 16.74 7.60 -12.72
C LEU A 34 17.00 8.47 -13.97
N PRO A 35 16.02 8.62 -14.87
CA PRO A 35 16.13 9.53 -16.01
C PRO A 35 16.43 10.97 -15.59
N ALA A 36 17.07 11.75 -16.47
CA ALA A 36 17.44 13.14 -16.17
C ALA A 36 16.23 14.07 -15.90
N ASN A 37 15.04 13.68 -16.34
CA ASN A 37 13.79 14.43 -16.20
C ASN A 37 12.91 13.95 -15.03
N THR A 38 13.44 13.16 -14.10
CA THR A 38 12.65 12.63 -12.97
C THR A 38 12.03 13.72 -12.11
N ASP A 39 12.78 14.77 -11.76
CA ASP A 39 12.25 15.86 -10.92
C ASP A 39 11.08 16.57 -11.60
N THR A 40 11.18 16.79 -12.91
CA THR A 40 10.10 17.37 -13.72
C THR A 40 8.87 16.45 -13.75
N ILE A 41 9.06 15.12 -13.84
CA ILE A 41 7.94 14.17 -13.77
C ILE A 41 7.27 14.24 -12.39
N ILE A 42 8.05 14.27 -11.31
CA ILE A 42 7.54 14.36 -9.94
C ILE A 42 6.72 15.63 -9.77
N GLU A 43 7.26 16.78 -10.20
CA GLU A 43 6.57 18.07 -10.11
C GLU A 43 5.26 18.06 -10.91
N ASN A 44 5.28 17.53 -12.14
CA ASN A 44 4.07 17.42 -12.97
C ASN A 44 3.00 16.55 -12.28
N VAL A 45 3.38 15.39 -11.74
CA VAL A 45 2.45 14.47 -11.07
C VAL A 45 1.88 15.10 -9.79
N LEU A 46 2.69 15.80 -9.00
CA LEU A 46 2.24 16.49 -7.79
C LEU A 46 1.23 17.61 -8.09
N ASN A 47 1.34 18.24 -9.26
CA ASN A 47 0.45 19.30 -9.71
C ASN A 47 -0.76 18.77 -10.50
N THR A 48 -0.88 17.47 -10.73
CA THR A 48 -2.03 16.90 -11.43
C THR A 48 -3.20 16.77 -10.46
N GLU A 49 -4.43 17.00 -10.93
CA GLU A 49 -5.61 16.70 -10.13
C GLU A 49 -5.66 15.21 -9.78
N LEU A 50 -6.03 14.92 -8.53
CA LEU A 50 -6.16 13.54 -8.08
C LEU A 50 -7.36 12.89 -8.81
N PRO A 51 -7.17 11.69 -9.38
CA PRO A 51 -8.26 10.98 -10.03
C PRO A 51 -9.37 10.62 -9.05
N GLU A 52 -10.62 10.72 -9.50
CA GLU A 52 -11.79 10.30 -8.73
C GLU A 52 -11.96 8.78 -8.84
N PHE A 53 -11.71 8.07 -7.72
CA PHE A 53 -11.82 6.60 -7.68
C PHE A 53 -13.17 6.08 -7.15
N VAL A 54 -13.92 6.92 -6.44
CA VAL A 54 -15.21 6.60 -5.84
C VAL A 54 -16.30 7.15 -6.75
N LYS A 55 -17.03 6.27 -7.44
CA LYS A 55 -18.08 6.64 -8.40
C LYS A 55 -19.48 6.57 -7.79
N GLY A 56 -19.64 5.76 -6.76
CA GLY A 56 -20.89 5.48 -6.08
C GLY A 56 -21.11 6.32 -4.83
N LYS A 57 -22.14 5.95 -4.07
CA LYS A 57 -22.37 6.54 -2.75
C LYS A 57 -21.43 5.87 -1.75
N SER A 58 -20.53 6.64 -1.16
CA SER A 58 -19.71 6.19 -0.04
C SER A 58 -20.33 6.55 1.31
N GLY A 59 -19.90 5.84 2.34
CA GLY A 59 -20.37 6.03 3.70
C GLY A 59 -19.61 5.17 4.68
N TYR A 60 -20.15 5.10 5.89
CA TYR A 60 -19.58 4.29 6.95
C TYR A 60 -20.67 3.53 7.68
N VAL A 61 -20.34 2.31 8.11
CA VAL A 61 -21.14 1.52 9.04
C VAL A 61 -20.35 1.30 10.31
N ILE A 62 -21.04 1.19 11.45
CA ILE A 62 -20.39 0.85 12.72
C ILE A 62 -20.47 -0.66 12.89
N SER A 63 -19.31 -1.30 13.03
CA SER A 63 -19.18 -2.71 13.38
C SER A 63 -18.42 -2.79 14.70
N ASP A 64 -19.11 -3.22 15.76
CA ASP A 64 -18.67 -3.07 17.15
C ASP A 64 -18.36 -1.60 17.49
N ASP A 65 -17.09 -1.29 17.73
CA ASP A 65 -16.54 0.04 18.02
C ASP A 65 -15.74 0.61 16.83
N HIS A 66 -15.77 -0.03 15.67
CA HIS A 66 -15.01 0.37 14.48
C HIS A 66 -15.91 0.92 13.38
N LYS A 67 -15.55 2.09 12.86
CA LYS A 67 -16.14 2.69 11.69
C LYS A 67 -15.57 2.05 10.43
N ILE A 68 -16.41 1.35 9.69
CA ILE A 68 -16.04 0.63 8.46
C ILE A 68 -16.51 1.42 7.25
N TRP A 69 -15.58 1.84 6.41
CA TRP A 69 -15.89 2.55 5.17
C TRP A 69 -16.41 1.59 4.09
N TYR A 70 -17.37 2.07 3.31
CA TYR A 70 -17.86 1.36 2.13
C TYR A 70 -18.20 2.32 0.99
N GLU A 71 -18.25 1.77 -0.21
CA GLU A 71 -18.86 2.37 -1.39
C GLU A 71 -19.92 1.43 -1.98
N SER A 72 -21.08 2.00 -2.31
CA SER A 72 -22.16 1.33 -3.01
C SER A 72 -22.36 1.95 -4.39
N ILE A 73 -22.14 1.16 -5.43
CA ILE A 73 -22.31 1.55 -6.83
C ILE A 73 -23.55 0.85 -7.37
N THR A 74 -24.58 1.65 -7.67
CA THR A 74 -25.90 1.15 -8.06
C THR A 74 -26.07 1.24 -9.58
N PRO A 75 -26.57 0.18 -10.25
CA PRO A 75 -26.89 0.23 -11.68
C PRO A 75 -28.02 1.22 -11.96
N LYS A 76 -28.02 1.82 -13.15
CA LYS A 76 -29.01 2.85 -13.53
C LYS A 76 -30.41 2.29 -13.76
N ASP A 77 -30.53 1.15 -14.45
CA ASP A 77 -31.80 0.70 -15.04
C ASP A 77 -32.50 -0.40 -14.25
N SER A 78 -31.76 -1.39 -13.74
CA SER A 78 -32.32 -2.53 -13.01
C SER A 78 -31.35 -3.01 -11.94
N ASN A 79 -31.85 -3.33 -10.75
CA ASN A 79 -31.09 -3.95 -9.67
C ASN A 79 -31.51 -5.42 -9.55
N LYS A 80 -30.71 -6.31 -10.14
CA LYS A 80 -30.90 -7.76 -10.13
C LYS A 80 -30.47 -8.42 -8.81
N GLY A 81 -29.72 -7.69 -7.99
CA GLY A 81 -29.15 -8.17 -6.74
C GLY A 81 -27.90 -7.41 -6.33
N VAL A 82 -27.41 -7.73 -5.13
CA VAL A 82 -26.23 -7.09 -4.54
C VAL A 82 -25.05 -8.06 -4.55
N ILE A 83 -23.91 -7.58 -5.03
CA ILE A 83 -22.62 -8.27 -4.93
C ILE A 83 -21.77 -7.51 -3.91
N LEU A 84 -21.46 -8.17 -2.80
CA LEU A 84 -20.54 -7.65 -1.79
C LEU A 84 -19.14 -8.22 -2.04
N LEU A 85 -18.17 -7.34 -2.26
CA LEU A 85 -16.78 -7.73 -2.50
C LEU A 85 -16.00 -7.72 -1.18
N PHE A 86 -15.32 -8.82 -0.90
CA PHE A 86 -14.42 -9.00 0.25
C PHE A 86 -12.96 -8.86 -0.20
N MET A 87 -12.17 -8.04 0.48
CA MET A 87 -10.78 -7.76 0.08
C MET A 87 -9.82 -8.93 0.38
N GLY A 88 -8.68 -8.91 -0.30
CA GLY A 88 -7.55 -9.80 0.03
C GLY A 88 -6.75 -9.30 1.23
N MET A 89 -5.78 -10.09 1.67
CA MET A 89 -4.77 -9.65 2.64
C MET A 89 -3.96 -8.47 2.07
N ALA A 90 -3.61 -7.50 2.93
CA ALA A 90 -2.84 -6.31 2.57
C ALA A 90 -3.48 -5.46 1.44
N SER A 91 -4.81 -5.34 1.47
CA SER A 91 -5.60 -4.65 0.45
C SER A 91 -6.67 -3.77 1.08
N ASP A 92 -7.11 -2.77 0.32
CA ASP A 92 -8.26 -1.92 0.58
C ASP A 92 -9.29 -2.02 -0.56
N ALA A 93 -10.42 -1.35 -0.42
CA ALA A 93 -11.52 -1.40 -1.38
C ALA A 93 -11.11 -0.95 -2.80
N LEU A 94 -10.08 -0.11 -2.93
CA LEU A 94 -9.65 0.40 -4.24
C LEU A 94 -8.83 -0.60 -5.04
N MET A 95 -8.42 -1.73 -4.46
CA MET A 95 -7.67 -2.76 -5.20
C MET A 95 -8.49 -3.47 -6.28
N TRP A 96 -9.82 -3.42 -6.21
CA TRP A 96 -10.66 -3.91 -7.29
C TRP A 96 -10.53 -3.03 -8.54
N PRO A 97 -10.11 -3.58 -9.69
CA PRO A 97 -10.00 -2.81 -10.92
C PRO A 97 -11.35 -2.15 -11.27
N PRO A 98 -11.39 -0.85 -11.61
CA PRO A 98 -12.65 -0.17 -11.96
C PRO A 98 -13.41 -0.88 -13.08
N THR A 99 -12.70 -1.40 -14.08
CA THR A 99 -13.29 -2.14 -15.21
C THR A 99 -13.94 -3.46 -14.80
N PHE A 100 -13.50 -4.09 -13.70
CA PHE A 100 -14.15 -5.28 -13.15
C PHE A 100 -15.48 -4.90 -12.48
N ILE A 101 -15.49 -3.85 -11.68
CA ILE A 101 -16.68 -3.32 -11.02
C ILE A 101 -17.70 -2.87 -12.07
N ASP A 102 -17.26 -2.08 -13.06
CA ASP A 102 -18.11 -1.53 -14.12
C ASP A 102 -18.86 -2.66 -14.84
N LYS A 103 -18.20 -3.77 -15.18
CA LYS A 103 -18.85 -4.94 -15.82
C LYS A 103 -19.96 -5.57 -14.98
N LEU A 104 -19.81 -5.62 -13.65
CA LEU A 104 -20.84 -6.15 -12.75
C LEU A 104 -22.03 -5.18 -12.67
N VAL A 105 -21.74 -3.88 -12.57
CA VAL A 105 -22.76 -2.82 -12.52
C VAL A 105 -23.54 -2.75 -13.83
N ASP A 106 -22.87 -2.76 -14.98
CA ASP A 106 -23.47 -2.77 -16.32
C ASP A 106 -24.32 -4.02 -16.56
N SER A 107 -24.00 -5.13 -15.88
CA SER A 107 -24.80 -6.35 -15.90
C SER A 107 -26.08 -6.27 -15.05
N GLY A 108 -26.30 -5.17 -14.32
CA GLY A 108 -27.48 -4.90 -13.49
C GLY A 108 -27.32 -5.28 -12.02
N TYR A 109 -26.10 -5.42 -11.50
CA TYR A 109 -25.87 -5.70 -10.08
C TYR A 109 -25.43 -4.44 -9.34
N GLN A 110 -25.97 -4.22 -8.14
CA GLN A 110 -25.38 -3.28 -7.21
C GLN A 110 -24.08 -3.88 -6.67
N VAL A 111 -22.97 -3.16 -6.77
CA VAL A 111 -21.68 -3.60 -6.24
C VAL A 111 -21.37 -2.80 -4.98
N ILE A 112 -21.09 -3.50 -3.89
CA ILE A 112 -20.61 -2.92 -2.65
C ILE A 112 -19.17 -3.39 -2.43
N ARG A 113 -18.26 -2.45 -2.25
CA ARG A 113 -16.88 -2.70 -1.81
C ARG A 113 -16.63 -1.95 -0.51
N TYR A 114 -15.81 -2.51 0.36
CA TYR A 114 -15.57 -1.95 1.68
C TYR A 114 -14.14 -2.23 2.13
N ASP A 115 -13.66 -1.39 3.04
CA ASP A 115 -12.35 -1.55 3.65
C ASP A 115 -12.45 -2.49 4.85
N TYR A 116 -11.47 -3.36 5.05
CA TYR A 116 -11.36 -4.09 6.30
C TYR A 116 -11.00 -3.16 7.45
N ARG A 117 -11.23 -3.61 8.70
CA ARG A 117 -10.72 -2.88 9.87
C ARG A 117 -9.21 -2.69 9.74
N GLY A 118 -8.70 -1.49 10.00
CA GLY A 118 -7.29 -1.16 9.85
C GLY A 118 -6.77 -1.03 8.44
N THR A 119 -7.64 -0.92 7.42
CA THR A 119 -7.23 -0.59 6.05
C THR A 119 -8.01 0.59 5.49
N GLY A 120 -7.43 1.25 4.48
CA GLY A 120 -8.07 2.35 3.76
C GLY A 120 -8.61 3.46 4.67
N GLN A 121 -9.89 3.76 4.48
CA GLN A 121 -10.65 4.78 5.22
C GLN A 121 -11.36 4.21 6.46
N SER A 122 -11.31 2.89 6.70
CA SER A 122 -11.84 2.31 7.93
C SER A 122 -10.97 2.65 9.14
N ASP A 123 -11.56 2.60 10.34
CA ASP A 123 -10.84 2.83 11.58
C ASP A 123 -9.67 1.86 11.76
N TRP A 124 -8.58 2.40 12.28
CA TRP A 124 -7.41 1.63 12.68
C TRP A 124 -7.59 1.03 14.07
N VAL A 125 -7.33 -0.28 14.19
CA VAL A 125 -7.44 -0.98 15.48
C VAL A 125 -6.30 -0.54 16.40
N LYS A 126 -6.64 -0.02 17.57
CA LYS A 126 -5.66 0.28 18.62
C LYS A 126 -5.12 -1.02 19.20
N ASP A 127 -3.84 -1.04 19.55
CA ASP A 127 -3.19 -2.21 20.14
C ASP A 127 -3.35 -3.50 19.31
N TRP A 128 -3.22 -3.40 17.98
CA TRP A 128 -3.36 -4.52 17.03
C TRP A 128 -2.64 -5.80 17.47
N GLN A 129 -1.46 -5.67 18.08
CA GLN A 129 -0.66 -6.82 18.55
C GLN A 129 -1.30 -7.59 19.71
N GLN A 130 -2.18 -6.95 20.48
CA GLN A 130 -2.78 -7.53 21.68
C GLN A 130 -4.20 -8.03 21.41
N LYS A 131 -5.02 -7.26 20.70
CA LYS A 131 -6.44 -7.56 20.45
C LYS A 131 -6.89 -7.11 19.04
N PRO A 132 -6.45 -7.80 17.98
CA PRO A 132 -6.80 -7.41 16.61
C PRO A 132 -8.28 -7.72 16.25
N TYR A 133 -8.90 -8.65 16.97
CA TYR A 133 -10.26 -9.12 16.69
C TYR A 133 -11.16 -8.97 17.92
N SER A 134 -12.41 -8.60 17.68
CA SER A 134 -13.49 -8.69 18.65
C SER A 134 -13.87 -10.17 18.76
N VAL A 135 -13.84 -10.73 19.97
CA VAL A 135 -14.25 -12.11 20.28
C VAL A 135 -15.36 -12.06 21.31
#